data_AF-A0A5R9L2C1-F1
#
_entry.id   AF-A0A5R9L2C1-F1
#
_cell.length_a   1.000
_cell.length_b   1.000
_cell.length_c   1.000
_cell.angle_alpha   90.00
_cell.angle_beta   90.00
_cell.angle_gamma   90.00
#
_symmetry.space_group_name_H-M   'P 1'
#
loop_
_entity.id
_entity.type
_entity.pdbx_description
1 polymer ?
#
loop_
_entity_poly.entity_id
_entity_poly.type
_entity_poly.pdbx_seq_one_letter_code
_entity_poly.pdbx_strand_id
1 'polypeptide(L)'
;MKTDSIKPGRNAMRKPKGWSYDDGGAQWRTIDFDTVNPPAHLPNFMEYVGFPYKELKVEGWNPVMWRNYYPNNSNGAVGIASLLIVVQDLKAARDEFRKIGFKELEDSDTLARFKVADGQELHLKAPNLPGDAFSKFLKKRGQGVYAVRFDVKNSQHATVRKERE
;
A
#
# COMPACT_ATOMS: atom_id res chain seq x y z
N MET A 1 4.05 -15.14 13.44
CA MET A 1 4.40 -14.53 12.14
C MET A 1 5.91 -14.34 12.14
N LYS A 2 6.62 -14.88 11.16
CA LYS A 2 8.07 -14.71 11.01
C LYS A 2 8.32 -13.87 9.74
N THR A 3 9.26 -12.94 9.81
CA THR A 3 9.72 -12.18 8.64
C THR A 3 10.77 -13.00 7.90
N ASP A 4 10.77 -12.89 6.57
CA ASP A 4 11.80 -13.47 5.71
C ASP A 4 13.13 -12.75 5.91
N SER A 5 14.18 -13.37 5.40
CA SER A 5 15.47 -12.75 5.14
C SER A 5 15.32 -11.45 4.33
N ILE A 6 16.19 -10.49 4.63
CA ILE A 6 16.25 -9.22 3.91
C ILE A 6 16.67 -9.50 2.46
N LYS A 7 15.84 -9.09 1.50
CA LYS A 7 16.12 -9.23 0.07
C LYS A 7 16.67 -7.92 -0.49
N PRO A 8 17.92 -7.88 -0.97
CA PRO A 8 18.49 -6.70 -1.59
C PRO A 8 18.09 -6.60 -3.07
N GLY A 9 18.04 -5.38 -3.59
CA GLY A 9 17.89 -5.16 -5.03
C GLY A 9 18.41 -3.81 -5.52
N ARG A 10 18.37 -3.64 -6.84
CA ARG A 10 18.93 -2.50 -7.56
C ARG A 10 17.99 -2.07 -8.70
N ASN A 11 17.81 -0.76 -8.86
CA ASN A 11 17.04 -0.15 -9.96
C ASN A 11 17.95 0.25 -11.14
N ALA A 12 19.26 0.37 -10.92
CA ALA A 12 20.22 0.70 -11.97
C ALA A 12 20.28 -0.39 -13.05
N MET A 13 19.89 -0.05 -14.28
CA MET A 13 20.04 -0.91 -15.47
C MET A 13 21.51 -1.04 -15.95
N ARG A 14 22.43 -0.26 -15.37
CA ARG A 14 23.85 -0.23 -15.77
C ARG A 14 24.69 -1.01 -14.77
N LYS A 15 25.72 -1.70 -15.27
CA LYS A 15 26.72 -2.36 -14.42
C LYS A 15 27.43 -1.29 -13.56
N PRO A 16 27.67 -1.55 -12.26
CA PRO A 16 28.37 -0.61 -11.40
C PRO A 16 29.75 -0.30 -11.99
N LYS A 17 30.08 0.98 -12.10
CA LYS A 17 31.43 1.46 -12.45
C LYS A 17 32.04 1.97 -11.15
N GLY A 18 33.17 1.39 -10.75
CA GLY A 18 33.70 1.53 -9.40
C GLY A 18 33.97 2.95 -8.88
N TRP A 19 34.26 2.99 -7.58
CA TRP A 19 34.83 4.03 -6.71
C TRP A 19 34.23 5.44 -6.62
N SER A 20 33.27 5.86 -7.44
CA SER A 20 32.33 6.89 -6.97
C SER A 20 31.01 6.89 -7.74
N TYR A 21 29.92 7.09 -6.98
CA TYR A 21 28.50 7.14 -7.36
C TYR A 21 27.69 5.84 -7.46
N ASP A 22 28.29 4.67 -7.71
CA ASP A 22 27.59 3.38 -7.63
C ASP A 22 28.58 2.25 -7.30
N ASP A 23 28.74 1.95 -6.01
CA ASP A 23 29.69 0.97 -5.49
C ASP A 23 29.28 -0.50 -5.75
N GLY A 24 28.16 -0.73 -6.45
CA GLY A 24 27.63 -2.07 -6.68
C GLY A 24 26.74 -2.59 -5.55
N GLY A 25 26.53 -1.83 -4.47
CA GLY A 25 25.68 -2.18 -3.33
C GLY A 25 24.18 -2.21 -3.63
N ALA A 26 23.39 -2.65 -2.65
CA ALA A 26 21.93 -2.62 -2.74
C ALA A 26 21.42 -1.18 -2.73
N GLN A 27 20.51 -0.84 -3.64
CA GLN A 27 19.84 0.47 -3.66
C GLN A 27 18.53 0.45 -2.87
N TRP A 28 17.92 -0.73 -2.75
CA TRP A 28 16.79 -0.96 -1.87
C TRP A 28 16.91 -2.31 -1.20
N ARG A 29 16.23 -2.45 -0.06
CA ARG A 29 16.08 -3.69 0.69
C ARG A 29 14.62 -3.92 1.00
N THR A 30 14.12 -5.13 0.81
CA THR A 30 12.76 -5.50 1.21
C THR A 30 12.77 -6.54 2.31
N ILE A 31 11.75 -6.48 3.17
CA ILE A 31 11.41 -7.53 4.11
C ILE A 31 9.96 -7.92 3.83
N ASP A 32 9.80 -9.18 3.46
CA ASP A 32 8.51 -9.82 3.26
C ASP A 32 8.21 -10.78 4.42
N PHE A 33 7.00 -11.30 4.49
CA PHE A 33 6.67 -12.36 5.44
C PHE A 33 7.07 -13.73 4.87
N ASP A 34 7.78 -14.52 5.69
CA ASP A 34 8.33 -15.83 5.30
C ASP A 34 7.20 -16.86 5.23
N THR A 35 6.57 -16.97 4.07
CA THR A 35 5.64 -18.05 3.77
C THR A 35 5.77 -18.49 2.31
N VAL A 36 5.59 -19.80 2.06
CA VAL A 36 5.64 -20.44 0.73
C VAL A 36 4.64 -19.83 -0.26
N ASN A 37 3.64 -19.08 0.25
CA ASN A 37 2.82 -18.12 -0.47
C ASN A 37 2.52 -16.95 0.49
N PRO A 38 3.14 -15.76 0.33
CA PRO A 38 2.84 -14.60 1.17
C PRO A 38 1.34 -14.29 1.09
N PRO A 39 0.65 -14.13 2.23
CA PRO A 39 -0.76 -13.78 2.19
C PRO A 39 -0.91 -12.44 1.47
N ALA A 40 -1.66 -12.41 0.35
CA ALA A 40 -1.77 -11.24 -0.51
C ALA A 40 -2.47 -10.04 0.15
N HIS A 41 -2.98 -10.22 1.38
CA HIS A 41 -3.54 -9.16 2.21
C HIS A 41 -2.51 -8.46 3.09
N LEU A 42 -1.30 -9.00 3.25
CA LEU A 42 -0.25 -8.40 4.08
C LEU A 42 0.66 -7.47 3.26
N PRO A 43 1.11 -6.35 3.85
CA PRO A 43 2.04 -5.46 3.19
C PRO A 43 3.46 -6.05 3.17
N ASN A 44 4.29 -5.56 2.25
CA ASN A 44 5.74 -5.68 2.32
C ASN A 44 6.38 -4.36 2.74
N PHE A 45 7.58 -4.45 3.32
CA PHE A 45 8.32 -3.28 3.76
C PHE A 45 9.56 -3.11 2.90
N MET A 46 9.79 -1.88 2.43
CA MET A 46 10.94 -1.53 1.60
C MET A 46 11.70 -0.34 2.22
N GLU A 47 13.02 -0.47 2.28
CA GLU A 47 13.96 0.60 2.58
C GLU A 47 14.66 1.03 1.28
N TYR A 48 14.73 2.34 1.03
CA TYR A 48 15.66 2.90 0.06
C TYR A 48 16.98 3.22 0.76
N VAL A 49 18.06 2.54 0.34
CA VAL A 49 19.37 2.64 0.99
C VAL A 49 19.95 4.04 0.78
N GLY A 50 20.39 4.67 1.87
CA GLY A 50 20.97 6.02 1.84
C GLY A 50 19.95 7.15 1.70
N PHE A 51 18.64 6.88 1.73
CA PHE A 51 17.64 7.93 1.67
C PHE A 51 17.58 8.70 3.01
N PRO A 52 17.66 10.04 3.01
CA PRO A 52 17.84 10.84 4.23
C PRO A 52 16.52 11.06 5.00
N TYR A 53 15.85 9.97 5.41
CA TYR A 53 14.55 10.02 6.09
C TYR A 53 14.53 10.86 7.38
N LYS A 54 15.69 11.02 8.04
CA LYS A 54 15.81 11.82 9.28
C LYS A 54 15.92 13.31 9.00
N GLU A 55 16.68 13.70 7.98
CA GLU A 55 16.91 15.10 7.61
C GLU A 55 15.65 15.71 7.00
N LEU A 56 14.89 14.93 6.22
CA LEU A 56 13.61 15.36 5.66
C LEU A 56 12.53 15.67 6.71
N LYS A 57 12.68 15.25 7.97
CA LYS A 57 11.70 15.56 9.02
C LYS A 57 11.87 16.96 9.61
N VAL A 58 13.00 17.63 9.35
CA VAL A 58 13.41 18.84 10.10
C VAL A 58 13.18 20.12 9.31
N GLU A 59 13.21 20.10 7.97
CA GLU A 59 13.13 21.31 7.14
C GLU A 59 11.92 21.31 6.21
N GLY A 60 10.91 22.14 6.51
CA GLY A 60 9.91 22.60 5.53
C GLY A 60 9.10 21.53 4.80
N TRP A 61 9.15 20.28 5.28
CA TRP A 61 8.53 19.14 4.61
C TRP A 61 7.02 19.27 4.65
N ASN A 62 6.41 19.45 3.48
CA ASN A 62 4.96 19.51 3.35
C ASN A 62 4.43 18.15 2.86
N PRO A 63 3.78 17.35 3.73
CA PRO A 63 3.21 16.05 3.36
C PRO A 63 2.24 16.16 2.16
N VAL A 64 1.60 17.31 1.98
CA VAL A 64 0.65 17.58 0.89
C VAL A 64 1.33 17.57 -0.48
N MET A 65 2.59 18.02 -0.59
CA MET A 65 3.32 18.00 -1.88
C MET A 65 3.69 16.58 -2.31
N TRP A 66 3.96 15.69 -1.36
CA TRP A 66 4.24 14.28 -1.66
C TRP A 66 2.96 13.45 -1.93
N ARG A 67 1.79 13.90 -1.42
CA ARG A 67 0.49 13.25 -1.68
C ARG A 67 -0.03 13.46 -3.08
N ASN A 68 0.40 14.52 -3.76
CA ASN A 68 0.08 14.79 -5.15
C ASN A 68 1.00 13.97 -6.08
N TYR A 69 0.90 12.64 -5.99
CA TYR A 69 1.70 11.71 -6.81
C TYR A 69 1.47 11.90 -8.31
N TYR A 70 0.32 12.44 -8.68
CA TYR A 70 -0.12 12.54 -10.06
C TYR A 70 -0.31 14.01 -10.49
N PRO A 71 0.73 14.65 -11.05
CA PRO A 71 0.63 16.06 -11.46
C PRO A 71 -0.45 16.28 -12.53
N ASN A 72 -0.63 15.35 -13.48
CA ASN A 72 -1.57 15.45 -14.60
C ASN A 72 -2.31 14.12 -14.87
N ASN A 73 -3.15 13.66 -13.92
CA ASN A 73 -4.06 12.54 -14.19
C ASN A 73 -5.33 13.01 -14.89
N SER A 74 -5.72 12.34 -15.99
CA SER A 74 -6.90 12.71 -16.80
C SER A 74 -8.23 12.64 -16.04
N ASN A 75 -8.30 11.81 -15.00
CA ASN A 75 -9.48 11.64 -14.15
C ASN A 75 -9.42 12.54 -12.90
N GLY A 76 -8.45 13.45 -12.85
CA GLY A 76 -8.26 14.39 -11.74
C GLY A 76 -7.75 13.75 -10.45
N ALA A 77 -7.29 12.49 -10.48
CA ALA A 77 -6.68 11.84 -9.33
C ALA A 77 -5.42 12.60 -8.91
N VAL A 78 -5.29 12.86 -7.62
CA VAL A 78 -4.13 13.56 -7.05
C VAL A 78 -3.29 12.65 -6.18
N GLY A 79 -3.92 11.73 -5.45
CA GLY A 79 -3.22 10.78 -4.61
C GLY A 79 -4.04 9.55 -4.28
N ILE A 80 -3.43 8.59 -3.59
CA ILE A 80 -4.13 7.44 -3.04
C ILE A 80 -4.58 7.80 -1.63
N ALA A 81 -5.88 7.64 -1.37
CA ALA A 81 -6.52 7.90 -0.08
C ALA A 81 -6.63 6.61 0.75
N SER A 82 -6.98 5.49 0.13
CA SER A 82 -7.01 4.22 0.85
C SER A 82 -6.85 2.98 -0.03
N LEU A 83 -6.41 1.89 0.60
CA LEU A 83 -6.48 0.54 0.05
C LEU A 83 -7.58 -0.24 0.76
N LEU A 84 -8.47 -0.88 0.00
CA LEU A 84 -9.45 -1.82 0.52
C LEU A 84 -8.97 -3.24 0.27
N ILE A 85 -8.73 -3.96 1.36
CA ILE A 85 -8.28 -5.34 1.37
C ILE A 85 -9.43 -6.21 1.88
N VAL A 86 -9.77 -7.24 1.10
CA VAL A 86 -10.78 -8.22 1.48
C VAL A 86 -10.08 -9.43 2.10
N VAL A 87 -10.54 -9.80 3.30
CA VAL A 87 -9.98 -10.87 4.12
C VAL A 87 -11.07 -11.89 4.46
N GLN A 88 -10.66 -13.11 4.78
CA GLN A 88 -11.56 -14.21 5.10
C GLN A 88 -12.12 -14.06 6.52
N ASP A 89 -11.26 -13.69 7.47
CA ASP A 89 -11.59 -13.47 8.88
C ASP A 89 -11.07 -12.09 9.29
N LEU A 90 -12.00 -11.16 9.53
CA LEU A 90 -11.67 -9.78 9.87
C LEU A 90 -10.94 -9.69 11.21
N LYS A 91 -11.33 -10.49 12.20
CA LYS A 91 -10.74 -10.45 13.55
C LYS A 91 -9.30 -10.94 13.51
N ALA A 92 -9.05 -12.06 12.86
CA ALA A 92 -7.71 -12.61 12.71
C ALA A 92 -6.79 -11.64 11.95
N ALA A 93 -7.25 -11.10 10.82
CA ALA A 93 -6.47 -10.14 10.04
C ALA A 93 -6.20 -8.84 10.82
N ARG A 94 -7.19 -8.33 11.55
CA ARG A 94 -7.04 -7.15 12.40
C ARG A 94 -5.94 -7.34 13.45
N ASP A 95 -5.91 -8.50 14.10
CA ASP A 95 -4.87 -8.82 15.08
C ASP A 95 -3.48 -8.94 14.43
N GLU A 96 -3.39 -9.45 13.20
CA GLU A 96 -2.14 -9.44 12.43
C GLU A 96 -1.67 -8.01 12.14
N PHE A 97 -2.55 -7.14 11.64
CA PHE A 97 -2.21 -5.75 11.31
C PHE A 97 -1.76 -4.94 12.53
N ARG A 98 -2.34 -5.20 13.71
CA ARG A 98 -1.87 -4.61 14.98
C ARG A 98 -0.49 -5.11 15.37
N LYS A 99 -0.24 -6.43 15.23
CA LYS A 99 1.06 -7.04 15.58
C LYS A 99 2.21 -6.50 14.73
N ILE A 100 1.94 -6.15 13.47
CA ILE A 100 2.95 -5.54 12.58
C ILE A 100 3.08 -4.02 12.76
N GLY A 101 2.35 -3.42 13.71
CA GLY A 101 2.54 -2.03 14.15
C GLY A 101 1.60 -0.99 13.54
N PHE A 102 0.55 -1.39 12.79
CA PHE A 102 -0.44 -0.41 12.33
C PHE A 102 -1.32 0.07 13.49
N LYS A 103 -1.53 1.38 13.54
CA LYS A 103 -2.47 2.01 14.47
C LYS A 103 -3.87 1.96 13.89
N GLU A 104 -4.78 1.34 14.63
CA GLU A 104 -6.19 1.29 14.26
C GLU A 104 -6.90 2.63 14.53
N LEU A 105 -7.82 2.98 13.64
CA LEU A 105 -8.61 4.22 13.64
C LEU A 105 -10.08 3.97 13.97
N GLU A 106 -10.61 2.82 13.57
CA GLU A 106 -12.02 2.46 13.76
C GLU A 106 -12.14 0.96 14.04
N ASP A 107 -12.97 0.64 15.01
CA ASP A 107 -13.34 -0.72 15.39
C ASP A 107 -14.82 -0.94 15.09
N SER A 108 -15.12 -1.75 14.08
CA SER A 108 -16.47 -2.25 13.84
C SER A 108 -16.41 -3.72 13.43
N ASP A 109 -17.53 -4.43 13.61
CA ASP A 109 -17.65 -5.84 13.25
C ASP A 109 -17.51 -6.11 11.74
N THR A 110 -17.61 -5.08 10.89
CA THR A 110 -17.63 -5.23 9.42
C THR A 110 -16.48 -4.49 8.71
N LEU A 111 -15.70 -3.70 9.45
CA LEU A 111 -14.63 -2.87 8.91
C LEU A 111 -13.59 -2.59 10.00
N ALA A 112 -12.32 -2.83 9.67
CA ALA A 112 -11.20 -2.30 10.43
C ALA A 112 -10.46 -1.26 9.58
N ARG A 113 -10.15 -0.10 10.16
CA ARG A 113 -9.38 0.97 9.49
C ARG A 113 -8.07 1.20 10.20
N PHE A 114 -6.99 1.28 9.44
CA PHE A 114 -5.65 1.51 9.95
C PHE A 114 -5.05 2.78 9.35
N LYS A 115 -4.35 3.55 10.19
CA LYS A 115 -3.61 4.74 9.76
C LYS A 115 -2.32 4.30 9.07
N VAL A 116 -2.11 4.77 7.84
CA VAL A 116 -0.83 4.60 7.11
C VAL A 116 -0.03 5.89 7.21
N ALA A 117 -0.65 6.99 6.80
CA ALA A 117 -0.13 8.35 6.94
C ALA A 117 -1.32 9.30 7.16
N ASP A 118 -1.05 10.58 7.36
CA ASP A 118 -2.13 11.57 7.40
C ASP A 118 -2.87 11.57 6.05
N GLY A 119 -4.20 11.39 6.07
CA GLY A 119 -5.03 11.29 4.87
C GLY A 119 -4.87 9.98 4.08
N GLN A 120 -4.13 8.99 4.59
CA GLN A 120 -3.97 7.68 3.95
C GLN A 120 -4.31 6.54 4.91
N GLU A 121 -5.16 5.64 4.44
CA GLU A 121 -5.71 4.57 5.25
C GLU A 121 -5.61 3.20 4.58
N LEU A 122 -5.62 2.16 5.41
CA LEU A 122 -5.79 0.79 4.97
C LEU A 122 -7.06 0.24 5.60
N HIS A 123 -7.94 -0.30 4.77
CA HIS A 123 -9.25 -0.82 5.16
C HIS A 123 -9.27 -2.32 5.00
N LEU A 124 -9.70 -3.04 6.04
CA LEU A 124 -9.96 -4.47 5.99
C LEU A 124 -11.46 -4.73 6.04
N LYS A 125 -11.96 -5.58 5.14
CA LYS A 125 -13.34 -6.06 5.17
C LYS A 125 -13.42 -7.57 4.98
N ALA A 126 -14.33 -8.20 5.71
CA ALA A 126 -14.78 -9.57 5.44
C ALA A 126 -16.15 -9.55 4.71
N PRO A 127 -16.54 -10.65 4.05
CA PRO A 127 -17.89 -10.77 3.52
C PRO A 127 -18.93 -10.69 4.62
N ASN A 128 -20.01 -9.96 4.36
CA ASN A 128 -21.13 -9.86 5.30
C ASN A 128 -22.10 -11.02 5.11
N LEU A 129 -22.25 -11.49 3.86
CA LEU A 129 -23.19 -12.55 3.50
C LEU A 129 -22.61 -13.50 2.45
N PRO A 130 -22.99 -14.78 2.45
CA PRO A 130 -22.68 -15.68 1.35
C PRO A 130 -23.21 -15.13 0.01
N GLY A 131 -22.34 -14.98 -0.99
CA GLY A 131 -22.72 -14.57 -2.35
C GLY A 131 -22.69 -13.06 -2.61
N ASP A 132 -22.36 -12.23 -1.60
CA ASP A 132 -22.04 -10.82 -1.80
C ASP A 132 -20.78 -10.61 -2.67
N ALA A 133 -20.45 -9.35 -2.97
CA ALA A 133 -19.31 -9.02 -3.82
C ALA A 133 -17.97 -9.50 -3.23
N PHE A 134 -17.80 -9.40 -1.90
CA PHE A 134 -16.56 -9.78 -1.22
C PHE A 134 -16.38 -11.29 -1.14
N SER A 135 -17.44 -12.04 -0.87
CA SER A 135 -17.40 -13.51 -0.89
C SER A 135 -17.15 -14.05 -2.31
N LYS A 136 -17.72 -13.43 -3.34
CA LYS A 136 -17.40 -13.75 -4.74
C LYS A 136 -15.94 -13.44 -5.08
N PHE A 137 -15.41 -12.32 -4.59
CA PHE A 137 -14.01 -11.97 -4.76
C PHE A 137 -13.10 -13.00 -4.08
N LEU A 138 -13.34 -13.33 -2.81
CA LEU A 138 -12.57 -14.33 -2.06
C LEU A 138 -12.60 -15.69 -2.76
N LYS A 139 -13.76 -16.15 -3.22
CA LYS A 139 -13.89 -17.42 -3.95
C LYS A 139 -13.05 -17.46 -5.23
N LYS A 140 -12.95 -16.32 -5.93
CA LYS A 140 -12.26 -16.25 -7.23
C LYS A 140 -10.77 -15.96 -7.11
N ARG A 141 -10.36 -15.14 -6.14
CA ARG A 141 -9.01 -14.57 -6.06
C ARG A 141 -8.31 -14.78 -4.72
N GLY A 142 -9.00 -15.31 -3.71
CA GLY A 142 -8.50 -15.35 -2.34
C GLY A 142 -8.51 -13.97 -1.66
N GLN A 143 -7.88 -13.90 -0.50
CA GLN A 143 -7.72 -12.65 0.26
C GLN A 143 -6.76 -11.71 -0.47
N GLY A 144 -6.98 -10.39 -0.40
CA GLY A 144 -6.08 -9.42 -1.00
C GLY A 144 -6.73 -8.08 -1.34
N VAL A 145 -6.00 -7.25 -2.08
CA VAL A 145 -6.45 -5.91 -2.49
C VAL A 145 -7.65 -6.03 -3.42
N TYR A 146 -8.78 -5.48 -2.98
CA TYR A 146 -10.03 -5.42 -3.75
C TYR A 146 -10.16 -4.10 -4.51
N ALA A 147 -9.78 -2.98 -3.89
CA ALA A 147 -9.86 -1.67 -4.51
C ALA A 147 -8.78 -0.70 -4.01
N VAL A 148 -8.47 0.28 -4.85
CA VAL A 148 -7.66 1.46 -4.52
C VAL A 148 -8.59 2.67 -4.61
N ARG A 149 -8.62 3.49 -3.56
CA ARG A 149 -9.36 4.76 -3.54
C ARG A 149 -8.40 5.91 -3.78
N PHE A 150 -8.73 6.76 -4.73
CA PHE A 150 -7.96 7.96 -5.03
C PHE A 150 -8.66 9.20 -4.50
N ASP A 151 -7.87 10.16 -4.03
CA ASP A 151 -8.32 11.55 -3.89
C ASP A 151 -8.39 12.18 -5.28
N VAL A 152 -9.43 12.96 -5.54
CA VAL A 152 -9.65 13.63 -6.83
C VAL A 152 -9.89 15.12 -6.63
N LYS A 153 -9.39 15.96 -7.55
CA LYS A 153 -9.59 17.42 -7.51
C LYS A 153 -11.07 17.81 -7.60
N ASN A 154 -11.84 17.04 -8.38
CA ASN A 154 -13.28 17.24 -8.59
C ASN A 154 -13.94 15.88 -8.87
N SER A 155 -14.93 15.50 -8.07
CA SER A 155 -15.64 14.22 -8.22
C SER A 155 -16.37 14.08 -9.56
N GLN A 156 -16.74 15.20 -10.21
CA GLN A 156 -17.36 15.18 -11.54
C GLN A 156 -16.39 14.70 -12.63
N HIS A 157 -15.09 14.90 -12.45
CA HIS A 157 -14.04 14.48 -13.40
C HIS A 157 -13.66 13.00 -13.27
N ALA A 158 -14.06 12.35 -12.18
CA ALA A 158 -13.75 10.94 -11.90
C ALA A 158 -14.69 9.96 -12.65
N THR A 159 -15.58 10.47 -13.50
CA THR A 159 -16.54 9.66 -14.25
C THR A 159 -15.89 9.13 -15.52
N VAL A 160 -16.02 7.82 -15.76
CA VAL A 160 -15.58 7.15 -16.98
C VAL A 160 -16.06 7.97 -18.18
N ARG A 161 -15.12 8.41 -19.04
CA ARG A 161 -15.48 8.90 -20.37
C ARG A 161 -16.26 7.76 -21.02
N LYS A 162 -17.59 7.91 -21.14
CA LYS A 162 -18.36 7.06 -22.06
C LYS A 162 -17.70 7.26 -23.42
N GLU A 163 -16.98 6.25 -23.88
CA GLU A 163 -16.56 6.18 -25.26
C GLU A 163 -17.85 6.34 -26.08
N ARG A 164 -17.89 7.40 -26.88
CA ARG A 164 -18.94 7.56 -27.88
C ARG A 164 -18.62 6.52 -28.94
N GLU A 165 -19.51 5.54 -29.10
CA GLU A 165 -19.63 4.72 -30.30
C GLU A 165 -19.85 5.61 -31.54
#